data_AF-X1MXE6-F1
#
_entry.id   AF-X1MXE6-F1
#
_cell.length_a   1.000
_cell.length_b   1.000
_cell.length_c   1.000
_cell.angle_alpha   90.00
_cell.angle_beta   90.00
_cell.angle_gamma   90.00
#
_symmetry.space_group_name_H-M   'P 1'
#
loop_
_entity.id
_entity.type
_entity.pdbx_description
1 polymer ?
#
loop_
_entity_poly.entity_id
_entity_poly.type
_entity_poly.pdbx_seq_one_letter_code
_entity_poly.pdbx_strand_id
1 'polypeptide(L)' 'MPTAYCFKCQQKREIKDPKQVTLKNGRPATQGVCPVCGTKLFRIGKL' A
#
# COMPACT_ATOMS: atom_id res chain seq x y z
N MET A 1 -3.91 -10.95 -4.09
CA MET A 1 -4.18 -9.77 -3.22
C MET A 1 -2.96 -8.84 -3.24
N PRO A 2 -3.14 -7.51 -3.31
CA PRO A 2 -2.02 -6.56 -3.26
C PRO A 2 -1.28 -6.67 -1.92
N THR A 3 0.01 -6.95 -1.96
CA THR A 3 0.89 -6.93 -0.79
C THR A 3 1.82 -5.72 -0.84
N ALA A 4 1.99 -5.03 0.28
CA ALA A 4 2.96 -3.95 0.44
C ALA A 4 3.85 -4.21 1.65
N TYR A 5 5.07 -3.70 1.60
CA TYR A 5 5.96 -3.75 2.75
C TYR A 5 5.51 -2.73 3.79
N CYS A 6 5.20 -3.21 5.00
CA CYS A 6 4.88 -2.34 6.12
C CYS A 6 6.17 -2.04 6.89
N PHE A 7 6.60 -0.77 6.91
CA PHE A 7 7.80 -0.37 7.63
C PHE A 7 7.67 -0.59 9.15
N LYS A 8 6.49 -0.37 9.74
CA LYS A 8 6.27 -0.62 11.17
C LYS A 8 6.33 -2.10 11.54
N CYS A 9 5.82 -2.98 10.67
CA CYS A 9 5.81 -4.42 10.90
C CYS A 9 7.04 -5.14 10.31
N GLN A 10 7.89 -4.39 9.60
CA GLN A 10 9.08 -4.84 8.85
C GLN A 10 8.86 -6.07 7.96
N GLN A 11 7.65 -6.24 7.44
CA GLN A 11 7.27 -7.42 6.67
C GLN A 11 6.27 -7.07 5.58
N LYS A 12 6.17 -7.93 4.56
CA LYS A 12 5.15 -7.83 3.53
C LYS A 12 3.79 -8.20 4.12
N ARG A 13 2.83 -7.29 3.98
CA ARG A 13 1.45 -7.47 4.46
C ARG A 13 0.49 -7.19 3.33
N GLU A 14 -0.69 -7.77 3.42
CA GLU A 14 -1.79 -7.43 2.53
C GLU A 14 -2.26 -6.01 2.78
N ILE A 15 -2.57 -5.31 1.70
CA ILE A 15 -3.14 -3.98 1.75
C ILE A 15 -4.64 -4.13 1.99
N LYS A 16 -5.10 -3.69 3.17
CA LYS A 16 -6.52 -3.57 3.47
C LYS A 16 -7.05 -2.30 2.81
N ASP A 17 -8.26 -2.36 2.25
CA ASP A 17 -8.91 -1.26 1.51
C ASP A 17 -8.01 -0.67 0.40
N PRO A 18 -7.54 -1.48 -0.56
CA PRO A 18 -6.70 -1.00 -1.65
C PRO A 18 -7.47 -0.02 -2.55
N LYS A 19 -6.94 1.19 -2.68
CA LYS A 19 -7.41 2.27 -3.55
C LYS A 19 -6.34 2.62 -4.55
N GLN A 20 -6.70 2.71 -5.82
CA GLN A 20 -5.81 3.25 -6.84
C GLN A 20 -5.69 4.76 -6.66
N VAL A 21 -4.46 5.24 -6.56
CA VAL A 21 -4.14 6.66 -6.45
C VAL A 21 -3.02 6.99 -7.43
N THR A 22 -3.13 8.15 -8.07
CA THR A 22 -2.05 8.69 -8.88
C THR A 22 -1.19 9.57 -7.98
N LEU A 23 0.08 9.23 -7.83
CA LEU A 23 1.03 10.03 -7.07
C LEU A 23 1.28 11.37 -7.76
N LYS A 24 1.80 12.36 -7.01
CA LYS A 24 2.16 13.69 -7.55
C LYS A 24 3.18 13.64 -8.70
N ASN A 25 3.93 12.55 -8.83
CA ASN A 25 4.89 12.32 -9.92
C ASN A 25 4.25 11.65 -11.16
N GLY A 26 2.92 11.59 -11.24
CA GLY A 26 2.18 11.01 -12.36
C GLY A 26 2.17 9.48 -12.41
N ARG A 27 2.81 8.79 -11.43
CA ARG A 27 2.87 7.33 -11.42
C ARG A 27 1.64 6.73 -10.73
N PRO A 28 1.05 5.66 -11.29
CA PRO A 28 -0.03 4.95 -10.62
C PRO A 28 0.51 4.17 -9.42
N ALA A 29 -0.22 4.23 -8.32
CA ALA A 29 0.05 3.46 -7.13
C ALA A 29 -1.24 2.92 -6.52
N THR A 30 -1.08 1.89 -5.70
CA THR A 30 -2.14 1.36 -4.86
C THR A 30 -1.84 1.79 -3.43
N GLN A 31 -2.74 2.56 -2.84
CA GLN A 31 -2.72 2.95 -1.44
C GLN A 31 -3.70 2.09 -0.66
N GLY A 32 -3.40 1.77 0.60
CA GLY A 32 -4.40 1.26 1.53
C GLY A 32 -3.86 1.28 2.95
N VAL A 33 -4.29 0.33 3.78
CA VAL A 33 -4.03 0.33 5.21
C VAL A 33 -3.45 -1.02 5.64
N CYS A 34 -2.49 -1.00 6.56
CA CYS A 34 -1.99 -2.21 7.20
C CYS A 34 -3.03 -2.73 8.20
N PRO A 35 -3.51 -3.99 8.08
CA PRO A 35 -4.50 -4.55 9.00
C PRO A 35 -3.97 -4.75 10.42
N VAL A 36 -2.65 -4.77 10.62
CA VAL A 36 -2.01 -5.03 11.92
C VAL A 36 -1.75 -3.73 12.69
N CYS A 37 -1.12 -2.75 12.04
CA CYS A 37 -0.67 -1.52 12.71
C CYS A 37 -1.44 -0.26 12.30
N GLY A 38 -2.45 -0.39 11.43
CA GLY A 38 -3.27 0.74 10.95
C GLY A 38 -2.52 1.78 10.09
N THR A 39 -1.24 1.56 9.80
CA THR A 39 -0.43 2.53 9.04
C THR A 39 -0.80 2.47 7.56
N LYS A 40 -0.79 3.63 6.88
CA LYS A 40 -1.04 3.70 5.43
C LYS A 40 0.08 2.97 4.68
N LEU A 41 -0.30 2.04 3.83
CA LEU A 41 0.58 1.30 2.93
C LEU A 41 0.47 1.87 1.53
N PHE A 42 1.61 1.99 0.85
CA PHE A 42 1.68 2.42 -0.55
C PHE A 42 2.47 1.39 -1.34
N ARG A 43 1.91 0.95 -2.47
CA ARG A 43 2.57 0.10 -3.45
C ARG A 43 2.63 0.86 -4.76
N ILE A 44 3.83 1.18 -5.21
CA ILE A 44 4.05 1.82 -6.51
C ILE A 44 3.86 0.74 -7.59
N GLY A 45 3.08 1.05 -8.62
CA GLY A 45 2.73 0.13 -9.69
C GLY A 45 1.23 -0.18 -9.77
N LYS A 46 0.80 -0.59 -10.96
CA LYS A 46 -0.52 -1.21 -11.13
C LYS A 46 -0.48 -2.60 -10.48
N LEU A 47 -1.57 -2.91 -9.78
CA LEU A 47 -1.90 -4.27 -9.35
C LEU A 47 -1.95 -5.20 -10.55
#